data_AF-A0A661URB6-F1
#
_entry.id   AF-A0A661URB6-F1
#
_cell.length_a   1.000
_cell.length_b   1.000
_cell.length_c   1.000
_cell.angle_alpha   90.00
_cell.angle_beta   90.00
_cell.angle_gamma   90.00
#
_symmetry.space_group_name_H-M   'P 1'
#
loop_
_entity.id
_entity.type
_entity.pdbx_description
1 polymer ?
#
loop_
_entity_poly.entity_id
_entity_poly.type
_entity_poly.pdbx_seq_one_letter_code
_entity_poly.pdbx_strand_id
1 'polypeptide(L)' 'MQKAKLDANARLRKELSSEALARRDELQQEIKKLSASLSQFIKENVEAEGGADDSLDEKIYRAVREQAAEIGLTYDSDGY' A
#
# COMPACT_ATOMS: atom_id res chain seq x y z
N MET A 1 32.19 5.96 -45.74
CA MET A 1 32.20 6.68 -44.45
C MET A 1 30.81 6.93 -43.85
N GLN A 2 29.78 7.22 -44.65
CA GLN A 2 28.43 7.58 -44.13
C GLN A 2 27.68 6.42 -43.44
N LYS A 3 27.77 5.20 -43.99
CA LYS A 3 27.15 3.99 -43.41
C LYS A 3 27.67 3.67 -41.99
N ALA A 4 28.99 3.73 -41.79
CA ALA A 4 29.61 3.49 -40.48
C ALA A 4 29.17 4.50 -39.42
N LYS A 5 28.95 5.77 -39.80
CA LYS A 5 28.40 6.79 -38.88
C LYS A 5 26.94 6.51 -38.51
N LEU A 6 26.14 6.01 -39.47
CA LEU A 6 24.75 5.65 -39.24
C LEU A 6 24.65 4.45 -38.28
N ASP A 7 25.47 3.44 -38.49
CA ASP A 7 25.52 2.23 -37.66
C ASP A 7 25.97 2.57 -36.22
N ALA A 8 26.94 3.47 -36.07
CA ALA A 8 27.38 3.97 -34.77
C ALA A 8 26.26 4.73 -34.03
N ASN A 9 25.48 5.56 -34.74
CA ASN A 9 24.35 6.28 -34.13
C ASN A 9 23.22 5.33 -33.69
N ALA A 10 22.94 4.28 -34.49
CA ALA A 10 21.93 3.28 -34.15
C ALA A 10 22.32 2.49 -32.88
N ARG A 11 23.60 2.15 -32.72
CA ARG A 11 24.13 1.50 -31.51
C ARG A 11 23.99 2.39 -30.28
N LEU A 12 24.41 3.65 -30.37
CA LEU A 12 24.28 4.63 -29.29
C LEU A 12 22.82 4.81 -28.84
N ARG A 13 21.87 4.88 -29.80
CA ARG A 13 20.44 4.95 -29.48
C ARG A 13 19.94 3.71 -28.74
N LYS A 14 20.39 2.52 -29.15
CA LYS A 14 20.02 1.26 -28.50
C LYS A 14 20.60 1.17 -27.09
N GLU A 15 21.84 1.60 -26.90
CA GLU A 15 22.52 1.64 -25.59
C GLU A 15 21.82 2.60 -24.63
N LEU A 16 21.56 3.85 -25.06
CA LEU A 16 20.80 4.83 -24.27
C LEU A 16 19.40 4.31 -23.91
N SER A 17 18.73 3.64 -24.85
CA SER A 17 17.44 3.02 -24.57
C SER A 17 17.55 1.88 -23.56
N SER A 18 18.61 1.08 -23.61
CA SER A 18 18.81 -0.02 -22.66
C SER A 18 19.13 0.48 -21.26
N GLU A 19 19.92 1.55 -21.14
CA GLU A 19 20.22 2.20 -19.87
C GLU A 19 18.96 2.82 -19.25
N ALA A 20 18.14 3.51 -20.06
CA ALA A 20 16.87 4.05 -19.60
C ALA A 20 15.89 2.97 -19.12
N LEU A 21 15.84 1.82 -19.81
CA LEU A 21 15.02 0.68 -19.39
C LEU A 21 15.54 0.06 -18.08
N ALA A 22 16.84 -0.14 -17.94
CA ALA A 22 17.44 -0.63 -16.70
C ALA A 22 17.16 0.33 -15.54
N ARG A 23 17.32 1.64 -15.76
CA ARG A 23 17.04 2.65 -14.73
C ARG A 23 15.58 2.69 -14.32
N ARG A 24 14.66 2.53 -15.28
CA ARG A 24 13.23 2.41 -14.98
C ARG A 24 12.95 1.19 -14.11
N ASP A 25 13.53 0.05 -14.45
CA ASP A 25 13.30 -1.20 -13.73
C ASP A 25 13.88 -1.12 -12.30
N GLU A 26 15.04 -0.50 -12.10
CA GLU A 26 15.60 -0.19 -10.77
C GLU A 26 14.63 0.66 -9.93
N LEU A 27 14.18 1.79 -10.49
CA LEU A 27 13.24 2.68 -9.79
C LEU A 27 11.93 1.96 -9.45
N GLN A 28 11.44 1.08 -10.31
CA GLN A 28 10.26 0.28 -10.01
C GLN A 28 10.48 -0.68 -8.83
N GLN A 29 11.68 -1.25 -8.68
CA GLN A 29 12.01 -2.09 -7.52
C GLN A 29 12.11 -1.25 -6.24
N GLU A 30 12.73 -0.07 -6.31
CA GLU A 30 12.82 0.86 -5.18
C GLU A 30 11.42 1.30 -4.70
N ILE A 31 10.54 1.66 -5.64
CA ILE A 31 9.15 2.04 -5.32
C ILE A 31 8.43 0.87 -4.65
N LYS A 32 8.53 -0.36 -5.18
CA LYS A 32 7.91 -1.54 -4.58
C LYS A 32 8.38 -1.77 -3.15
N LYS A 33 9.70 -1.66 -2.92
CA LYS A 33 10.29 -1.82 -1.58
C LYS A 33 9.81 -0.75 -0.61
N LEU A 34 9.79 0.50 -1.06
CA LEU A 34 9.33 1.63 -0.24
C LEU A 34 7.84 1.51 0.10
N SER A 35 7.00 1.15 -0.88
CA SER A 35 5.57 0.93 -0.65
C SER A 35 5.33 -0.19 0.35
N ALA A 36 6.05 -1.32 0.24
CA ALA A 36 5.95 -2.41 1.22
C ALA A 36 6.36 -1.96 2.63
N SER A 37 7.46 -1.19 2.75
CA SER A 37 7.90 -0.65 4.04
C SER A 37 6.86 0.31 4.64
N LEU A 38 6.24 1.15 3.82
CA LEU A 38 5.21 2.08 4.27
C LEU A 38 3.97 1.34 4.75
N SER A 39 3.49 0.36 3.99
CA SER A 39 2.34 -0.45 4.37
C SER A 39 2.57 -1.18 5.70
N GLN A 40 3.77 -1.74 5.88
CA GLN A 40 4.13 -2.40 7.14
C GLN A 40 4.16 -1.41 8.31
N PHE A 41 4.78 -0.24 8.14
CA PHE A 41 4.82 0.79 9.17
C PHE A 41 3.41 1.26 9.57
N ILE A 42 2.55 1.55 8.60
CA ILE A 42 1.17 1.96 8.88
C ILE A 42 0.43 0.86 9.66
N LYS A 43 0.58 -0.40 9.23
CA LYS A 43 -0.04 -1.53 9.92
C LYS A 43 0.41 -1.62 11.38
N GLU A 44 1.71 -1.56 11.64
CA GLU A 44 2.27 -1.62 12.98
C GLU A 44 1.79 -0.46 13.87
N ASN A 45 1.70 0.76 13.33
CA ASN A 45 1.19 1.90 14.09
C ASN A 45 -0.31 1.77 14.38
N VAL A 46 -1.11 1.33 13.41
CA VAL A 46 -2.55 1.09 13.62
C VAL A 46 -2.76 0.00 14.67
N GLU A 47 -1.98 -1.09 14.63
CA GLU A 47 -2.04 -2.13 15.65
C GLU A 47 -1.58 -1.61 17.02
N ALA A 48 -0.53 -0.78 17.09
CA ALA A 48 -0.04 -0.18 18.33
C ALA A 48 -1.04 0.82 18.96
N GLU A 49 -1.83 1.51 18.14
CA GLU A 49 -2.93 2.39 18.58
C GLU A 49 -4.21 1.63 18.94
N GLY A 50 -4.16 0.29 18.98
CA GLY A 50 -5.25 -0.59 19.41
C GLY A 50 -6.15 -1.10 18.27
N GLY A 51 -5.86 -0.72 17.02
CA GLY A 51 -6.50 -1.24 15.83
C GLY A 51 -8.00 -0.95 15.75
N ALA A 52 -8.74 -1.83 15.07
CA ALA A 52 -10.19 -1.69 14.92
C ALA A 52 -10.92 -1.86 16.26
N ASP A 53 -10.46 -2.78 17.11
CA ASP A 53 -11.10 -3.11 18.38
C ASP A 53 -11.08 -1.96 19.38
N ASP A 54 -10.04 -1.11 19.33
CA ASP A 54 -9.91 0.07 20.19
C ASP A 54 -10.27 1.39 19.48
N SER A 55 -10.82 1.30 18.27
CA SER A 55 -11.30 2.45 17.52
C SER A 55 -12.47 3.15 18.22
N LEU A 56 -12.64 4.45 17.96
CA LEU A 56 -13.77 5.21 18.51
C LEU A 56 -15.12 4.62 18.06
N ASP A 57 -15.21 4.17 16.80
CA ASP A 57 -16.42 3.58 16.24
C ASP A 57 -16.80 2.28 16.96
N GLU A 58 -15.84 1.38 17.20
CA GLU A 58 -16.06 0.14 17.95
C GLU A 58 -16.43 0.45 19.41
N LYS A 59 -15.76 1.41 20.04
CA LYS A 59 -16.09 1.85 21.41
C LYS A 59 -17.52 2.40 21.51
N ILE A 60 -17.94 3.24 20.56
CA ILE A 60 -19.31 3.75 20.49
C ILE A 60 -20.29 2.61 20.25
N TYR A 61 -20.00 1.72 19.30
CA TYR A 61 -20.84 0.59 18.97
C TYR A 61 -21.08 -0.33 20.19
N ARG A 62 -20.01 -0.71 20.90
CA ARG A 62 -20.10 -1.49 22.14
C ARG A 62 -20.92 -0.77 23.19
N ALA A 63 -20.64 0.51 23.45
CA ALA A 63 -21.35 1.29 24.46
C ALA A 63 -22.86 1.39 24.17
N VAL A 64 -23.25 1.61 22.90
CA VAL A 64 -24.65 1.66 22.50
C VAL A 64 -25.30 0.28 22.60
N ARG A 65 -24.61 -0.79 22.17
CA ARG A 65 -25.10 -2.17 22.28
C ARG A 65 -25.36 -2.56 23.73
N GLU A 66 -24.43 -2.25 24.64
CA GLU A 66 -24.55 -2.52 26.07
C GLU A 66 -25.75 -1.77 26.68
N GLN A 67 -25.89 -0.48 26.39
CA GLN A 67 -27.03 0.34 26.85
C GLN A 67 -28.38 -0.16 26.30
N ALA A 68 -28.42 -0.62 25.05
CA ALA A 68 -29.62 -1.18 24.45
C ALA A 68 -30.04 -2.50 25.12
N ALA A 69 -29.06 -3.35 25.46
CA ALA A 69 -29.32 -4.62 26.12
C ALA A 69 -29.95 -4.44 27.51
N GLU A 70 -29.61 -3.37 28.24
CA GLU A 70 -30.22 -3.05 29.55
C GLU A 70 -31.73 -2.84 29.47
N ILE A 71 -32.25 -2.39 28.32
CA ILE A 71 -33.69 -2.18 28.08
C ILE A 71 -34.32 -3.28 27.21
N GLY A 72 -33.60 -4.38 26.98
CA GLY A 72 -34.09 -5.54 26.24
C GLY A 72 -34.06 -5.39 24.72
N LEU A 73 -33.31 -4.42 24.18
CA LEU A 73 -33.06 -4.30 22.74
C LEU A 73 -31.72 -4.95 22.39
N THR A 74 -31.72 -5.86 21.42
CA THR A 74 -30.51 -6.52 20.92
C THR A 74 -30.27 -6.14 19.46
N TYR A 75 -29.01 -6.19 19.03
CA TYR A 75 -28.69 -5.99 17.62
C TYR A 75 -28.88 -7.30 16.85
N ASP A 76 -29.26 -7.23 15.57
CA ASP A 76 -29.42 -8.41 14.71
C ASP A 76 -28.13 -9.24 14.58
N SER A 77 -26.97 -8.61 14.78
CA SER A 77 -25.67 -9.28 14.83
C SER A 77 -25.49 -10.23 16.02
N ASP A 78 -26.33 -10.12 17.05
CA ASP A 78 -26.23 -10.90 18.28
C ASP A 78 -27.00 -12.23 18.20
N GLY A 79 -27.69 -12.49 17.06
CA GLY A 79 -28.60 -13.63 16.87
C GLY A 79 -28.09 -14.81 16.02
N TYR A 80 -26.77 -14.93 15.80
CA TYR A 80 -26.17 -16.04 15.01
C TYR A 80 -25.22 -16.91 15.82
#